data_AF-A0AAN5I6K4-F1
#
_entry.id   AF-A0AAN5I6K4-F1
#
_cell.length_a   1.000
_cell.length_b   1.000
_cell.length_c   1.000
_cell.angle_alpha   90.00
_cell.angle_beta   90.00
_cell.angle_gamma   90.00
#
_symmetry.space_group_name_H-M   'P 1'
#
loop_
_entity.id
_entity.type
_entity.pdbx_description
1 polymer ?
#
loop_
_entity_poly.entity_id
_entity_poly.type
_entity_poly.pdbx_seq_one_letter_code
_entity_poly.pdbx_strand_id
1 'polypeptide(L)'
;IICLGGAAFLLRQWIFHGVRFLGHANSRVLFLFYYGMFFVLGFNMGSLYLLDFVRLRYECVILDFRMVVILRGLTISSILSAHLILMLMSLERLHSSLFPAHFEKYSARRATAAVAVAVIIGSTFFVIWNISDSFRLFTENFVAMANTKVAQNAERYDVRQ
;
A
#
# COMPACT_ATOMS: atom_id res chain seq x y z
N ILE A 1 18.20 10.84 -17.93
CA ILE A 1 19.05 12.02 -17.67
C ILE A 1 18.83 12.56 -16.25
N ILE A 2 17.59 12.88 -15.85
CA ILE A 2 17.28 13.39 -14.50
C ILE A 2 17.70 12.40 -13.38
N CYS A 3 17.43 11.10 -13.53
CA CYS A 3 17.83 10.09 -12.53
C CYS A 3 19.35 9.95 -12.38
N LEU A 4 20.11 10.09 -13.48
CA LEU A 4 21.57 10.05 -13.48
C LEU A 4 22.17 11.30 -12.81
N GLY A 5 21.59 12.48 -13.07
CA GLY A 5 21.97 13.72 -12.39
C GLY A 5 21.69 13.67 -10.89
N GLY A 6 20.52 13.16 -10.50
CA GLY A 6 20.18 12.95 -9.10
C GLY A 6 21.11 11.95 -8.40
N ALA A 7 21.46 10.84 -9.06
CA ALA A 7 22.39 9.87 -8.53
C ALA A 7 23.80 10.46 -8.33
N ALA A 8 24.32 11.22 -9.31
CA ALA A 8 25.63 11.87 -9.20
C ALA A 8 25.67 12.94 -8.09
N PHE A 9 24.59 13.72 -7.95
CA PHE A 9 24.47 14.70 -6.87
C PHE A 9 24.43 14.04 -5.49
N LEU A 10 23.63 12.97 -5.33
CA LEU A 10 23.59 12.19 -4.10
C LEU A 10 24.93 11.54 -3.77
N LEU A 11 25.65 11.02 -4.78
CA LEU A 11 26.98 10.43 -4.59
C LEU A 11 27.99 11.48 -4.11
N ARG A 12 27.97 12.67 -4.73
CA ARG A 12 28.80 13.80 -4.29
C ARG A 12 28.46 14.22 -2.87
N GLN A 13 27.18 14.32 -2.53
CA GLN A 13 26.73 14.69 -1.20
C GLN A 13 27.11 13.63 -0.15
N TRP A 14 27.06 12.35 -0.50
CA TRP A 14 27.54 11.25 0.33
C TRP A 14 29.04 11.36 0.63
N ILE A 15 29.86 11.66 -0.38
CA ILE A 15 31.31 11.83 -0.22
C ILE A 15 31.62 13.02 0.69
N PHE A 16 30.92 14.14 0.55
CA PHE A 16 31.21 15.36 1.31
C PHE A 16 30.64 15.37 2.73
N HIS A 17 29.50 14.74 3.01
CA HIS A 17 28.80 14.84 4.30
C HIS A 17 28.72 13.50 5.07
N GLY A 18 29.11 12.39 4.43
CA GLY A 18 29.20 11.07 5.04
C GLY A 18 27.87 10.49 5.54
N VAL A 19 27.96 9.51 6.45
CA VAL A 19 26.82 8.75 7.02
C VAL A 19 25.81 9.66 7.76
N ARG A 20 26.25 10.86 8.16
CA ARG A 20 25.41 11.85 8.86
C ARG A 20 24.24 12.34 7.99
N PHE A 21 24.40 12.31 6.66
CA PHE A 21 23.35 12.60 5.68
C PHE A 21 22.25 11.52 5.64
N LEU A 22 22.58 10.26 5.97
CA LEU A 22 21.61 9.16 5.90
C LEU A 22 20.75 9.02 7.15
N GLY A 23 21.16 9.64 8.25
CA GLY A 23 20.72 9.34 9.61
C GLY A 23 19.71 10.29 10.22
N HIS A 24 18.94 11.06 9.43
CA HIS A 24 17.94 11.96 10.01
C HIS A 24 16.84 11.18 10.76
N ALA A 25 16.46 11.69 11.93
CA ALA A 25 15.48 11.03 12.81
C ALA A 25 14.11 10.84 12.12
N ASN A 26 13.76 11.74 11.20
CA ASN A 26 12.55 11.71 10.38
C ASN A 26 12.60 10.58 9.34
N SER A 27 13.68 10.48 8.56
CA SER A 27 13.86 9.36 7.62
C SER A 27 13.81 8.00 8.32
N ARG A 28 14.34 7.85 9.55
CA ARG A 28 14.21 6.60 10.31
C ARG A 28 12.76 6.20 10.58
N VAL A 29 11.90 7.18 10.87
CA VAL A 29 10.46 6.93 11.06
C VAL A 29 9.82 6.49 9.75
N LEU A 30 10.11 7.19 8.64
CA LEU A 30 9.57 6.81 7.34
C LEU A 30 10.03 5.43 6.89
N PHE A 31 11.29 5.07 7.14
CA PHE A 31 11.81 3.72 6.90
C PHE A 31 11.05 2.66 7.70
N LEU A 32 10.73 2.93 8.97
CA LEU A 32 9.92 2.01 9.79
C LEU A 32 8.54 1.78 9.15
N PHE A 33 7.86 2.85 8.72
CA PHE A 33 6.57 2.72 8.03
C PHE A 33 6.70 1.96 6.70
N TYR A 34 7.74 2.24 5.92
CA TYR A 34 8.01 1.52 4.66
C TYR A 34 8.14 0.01 4.89
N TYR A 35 9.01 -0.42 5.83
CA TYR A 35 9.13 -1.84 6.16
C TYR A 35 7.84 -2.43 6.76
N GLY A 36 7.13 -1.65 7.57
CA GLY A 36 5.80 -2.02 8.07
C GLY A 36 4.82 -2.32 6.93
N MET A 37 4.81 -1.51 5.87
CA MET A 37 3.96 -1.76 4.70
C MET A 37 4.32 -3.04 3.95
N PHE A 38 5.61 -3.41 3.88
CA PHE A 38 6.03 -4.71 3.32
C PHE A 38 5.55 -5.89 4.17
N PHE A 39 5.60 -5.76 5.50
CA PHE A 39 5.03 -6.79 6.38
C PHE A 39 3.53 -6.93 6.17
N VAL A 40 2.80 -5.82 6.09
CA VAL A 40 1.35 -5.81 5.79
C VAL A 40 1.07 -6.43 4.42
N LEU A 41 1.85 -6.09 3.39
CA LEU A 41 1.75 -6.68 2.05
C LEU A 41 1.93 -8.20 2.09
N GLY A 42 3.00 -8.68 2.74
CA GLY A 42 3.29 -10.11 2.89
C GLY A 42 2.19 -10.84 3.65
N PHE A 43 1.66 -10.24 4.72
CA PHE A 43 0.54 -10.79 5.47
C PHE A 43 -0.74 -10.91 4.61
N ASN A 44 -1.10 -9.87 3.85
CA ASN A 44 -2.27 -9.88 2.97
C ASN A 44 -2.13 -10.92 1.84
N MET A 45 -0.96 -11.01 1.22
CA MET A 45 -0.70 -12.04 0.20
C MET A 45 -0.77 -13.44 0.81
N GLY A 46 -0.15 -13.66 1.97
CA GLY A 46 -0.19 -14.94 2.67
C GLY A 46 -1.60 -15.37 3.05
N SER A 47 -2.43 -14.44 3.51
CA SER A 47 -3.84 -14.72 3.82
C SER A 47 -4.67 -15.00 2.57
N LEU A 48 -4.43 -14.31 1.45
CA LEU A 48 -5.03 -14.64 0.15
C LEU A 48 -4.72 -16.08 -0.27
N TYR A 49 -3.45 -16.46 -0.24
CA TYR A 49 -3.03 -17.82 -0.60
C TYR A 49 -3.60 -18.89 0.34
N LEU A 50 -3.67 -18.60 1.64
CA LEU A 50 -4.25 -19.50 2.63
C LEU A 50 -5.74 -19.72 2.37
N LEU A 51 -6.49 -18.65 2.06
CA LEU A 51 -7.90 -18.74 1.69
C LEU A 51 -8.11 -19.57 0.42
N ASP A 52 -7.27 -19.36 -0.60
CA ASP A 52 -7.33 -20.14 -1.84
C ASP A 52 -6.99 -21.62 -1.59
N PHE A 53 -6.01 -21.91 -0.72
CA PHE A 53 -5.65 -23.29 -0.35
C PHE A 53 -6.76 -24.00 0.42
N VAL A 54 -7.36 -23.33 1.42
CA VAL A 54 -8.50 -23.85 2.18
C VAL A 54 -9.68 -24.12 1.24
N ARG A 55 -9.95 -23.20 0.30
CA ARG A 55 -11.00 -23.39 -0.71
C ARG A 55 -10.78 -24.63 -1.57
N LEU A 56 -9.54 -24.87 -2.01
CA LEU A 56 -9.18 -26.05 -2.80
C LEU A 56 -9.30 -27.34 -1.99
N ARG A 57 -9.02 -27.30 -0.68
CA ARG A 57 -9.00 -28.50 0.16
C ARG A 57 -10.37 -28.96 0.65
N TYR A 58 -11.28 -28.04 0.95
CA TYR A 58 -12.55 -28.32 1.63
C TYR A 58 -13.80 -28.20 0.74
N GLU A 59 -13.64 -28.22 -0.59
CA GLU A 59 -14.73 -28.19 -1.58
C GLU A 59 -15.88 -27.21 -1.21
N CYS A 60 -15.71 -25.94 -1.60
CA CYS A 60 -16.74 -24.89 -1.52
C CYS A 60 -17.13 -24.41 -0.10
N VAL A 61 -16.17 -23.85 0.65
CA VAL A 61 -16.53 -22.75 1.55
C VAL A 61 -16.95 -21.57 0.66
N ILE A 62 -18.19 -21.09 0.82
CA ILE A 62 -18.70 -19.87 0.18
C ILE A 62 -17.81 -18.72 0.67
N LEU A 63 -16.80 -18.38 -0.12
CA LEU A 63 -15.94 -17.25 0.14
C LEU A 63 -16.69 -16.00 -0.30
N ASP A 64 -17.03 -15.14 0.67
CA ASP A 64 -17.68 -13.87 0.38
C ASP A 64 -16.75 -13.05 -0.54
N PHE A 65 -17.27 -12.71 -1.73
CA PHE A 65 -16.57 -11.91 -2.73
C PHE A 65 -16.05 -10.60 -2.13
N ARG A 66 -16.75 -10.03 -1.14
CA ARG A 66 -16.34 -8.81 -0.44
C ARG A 66 -15.00 -8.96 0.27
N MET A 67 -14.75 -10.13 0.89
CA MET A 67 -13.46 -10.39 1.53
C MET A 67 -12.32 -10.43 0.52
N VAL A 68 -12.53 -11.06 -0.65
CA VAL A 68 -11.52 -11.12 -1.72
C VAL A 68 -11.23 -9.73 -2.26
N VAL A 69 -12.28 -8.93 -2.49
CA VAL A 69 -12.16 -7.56 -2.97
C VAL A 69 -11.41 -6.69 -1.96
N ILE A 70 -11.73 -6.79 -0.67
CA ILE A 70 -11.02 -6.08 0.40
C ILE A 70 -9.56 -6.51 0.45
N LEU A 71 -9.26 -7.82 0.48
CA LEU A 71 -7.88 -8.34 0.53
C LEU A 71 -7.05 -7.88 -0.67
N ARG A 72 -7.59 -7.98 -1.88
CA ARG A 72 -6.90 -7.48 -3.10
C ARG A 72 -6.73 -5.96 -3.06
N GLY A 73 -7.72 -5.23 -2.57
CA GLY A 73 -7.64 -3.78 -2.37
C GLY A 73 -6.58 -3.38 -1.37
N LEU A 74 -6.46 -4.09 -0.24
CA LEU A 74 -5.42 -3.88 0.76
C LEU A 74 -4.03 -4.17 0.19
N THR A 75 -3.88 -5.20 -0.64
CA THR A 75 -2.62 -5.47 -1.34
C THR A 75 -2.23 -4.30 -2.25
N ILE A 76 -3.13 -3.83 -3.11
CA ILE A 76 -2.86 -2.69 -4.01
C ILE A 76 -2.59 -1.40 -3.22
N SER A 77 -3.38 -1.15 -2.18
CA SER A 77 -3.19 -0.04 -1.27
C SER A 77 -1.81 -0.09 -0.62
N SER A 78 -1.38 -1.25 -0.13
CA SER A 78 -0.08 -1.36 0.55
C SER A 78 1.10 -1.06 -0.38
N ILE A 79 1.01 -1.48 -1.64
CA ILE A 79 2.00 -1.16 -2.67
C ILE A 79 1.99 0.35 -2.94
N LEU A 80 0.81 0.95 -3.13
CA LEU A 80 0.67 2.39 -3.37
C LEU A 80 1.21 3.22 -2.18
N SER A 81 0.84 2.87 -0.95
CA SER A 81 1.35 3.54 0.25
C SER A 81 2.86 3.43 0.36
N ALA A 82 3.46 2.27 0.07
CA ALA A 82 4.91 2.10 0.10
C ALA A 82 5.61 3.00 -0.93
N HIS A 83 5.05 3.14 -2.14
CA HIS A 83 5.57 4.06 -3.15
C HIS A 83 5.45 5.53 -2.73
N LEU A 84 4.30 5.93 -2.16
CA LEU A 84 4.10 7.29 -1.66
C LEU A 84 5.04 7.62 -0.49
N ILE A 85 5.27 6.68 0.41
CA ILE A 85 6.24 6.83 1.51
C ILE A 85 7.66 6.99 0.95
N LEU A 86 8.03 6.24 -0.09
CA LEU A 86 9.34 6.36 -0.75
C LEU A 86 9.51 7.72 -1.43
N MET A 87 8.46 8.23 -2.09
CA MET A 87 8.42 9.59 -2.64
C MET A 87 8.52 10.65 -1.53
N LEU A 88 7.91 10.41 -0.38
CA LEU A 88 8.00 11.33 0.76
C LEU A 88 9.42 11.37 1.34
N MET A 89 10.10 10.22 1.41
CA MET A 89 11.51 10.15 1.78
C MET A 89 12.43 10.87 0.76
N SER A 90 12.14 10.77 -0.53
CA SER A 90 12.94 11.46 -1.55
C SER A 90 12.77 12.98 -1.46
N LEU A 91 11.55 13.47 -1.21
CA LEU A 91 11.26 14.89 -0.97
C LEU A 91 11.91 15.38 0.33
N GLU A 92 11.84 14.61 1.41
CA GLU A 92 12.51 14.94 2.67
C GLU A 92 14.03 15.11 2.45
N ARG A 93 14.66 14.17 1.75
CA ARG A 93 16.09 14.25 1.42
C ARG A 93 16.41 15.43 0.53
N LEU A 94 15.60 15.70 -0.49
CA LEU A 94 15.76 16.88 -1.34
C LEU A 94 15.68 18.16 -0.51
N HIS A 95 14.68 18.29 0.36
CA HIS A 95 14.53 19.44 1.25
C HIS A 95 15.70 19.59 2.21
N SER A 96 16.19 18.49 2.80
CA SER A 96 17.38 18.50 3.68
C SER A 96 18.65 18.94 2.93
N SER A 97 18.76 18.62 1.64
CA SER A 97 19.90 18.98 0.81
C SER A 97 19.90 20.45 0.41
N LEU A 98 18.71 21.04 0.19
CA LEU A 98 18.54 22.43 -0.22
C LEU A 98 18.62 23.39 0.97
N PHE A 99 18.05 23.01 2.12
CA PHE A 99 17.92 23.89 3.29
C PHE A 99 18.35 23.19 4.59
N PRO A 100 19.64 22.84 4.74
CA PRO A 100 20.11 22.05 5.88
C PRO A 100 19.89 22.77 7.22
N ALA A 101 20.20 24.07 7.30
CA ALA A 101 20.04 24.86 8.53
C ALA A 101 18.57 25.01 8.96
N HIS A 102 17.64 25.08 8.01
CA HIS A 102 16.21 25.13 8.30
C HIS A 102 15.72 23.76 8.78
N PHE A 103 16.17 22.68 8.13
CA PHE A 103 15.78 21.32 8.45
C PHE A 103 16.21 20.90 9.87
N GLU A 104 17.43 21.27 10.30
CA GLU A 104 17.90 20.99 11.67
C GLU A 104 17.04 21.70 12.74
N LYS A 105 16.61 22.93 12.48
CA LYS A 105 15.82 23.72 13.43
C LYS A 105 14.37 23.27 13.57
N TYR A 106 13.76 22.75 12.49
CA TYR A 106 12.32 22.42 12.43
C TYR A 106 12.04 20.91 12.27
N SER A 107 13.01 20.04 12.51
CA SER A 107 12.81 18.58 12.40
C SER A 107 11.81 18.05 13.43
N ALA A 108 10.54 17.92 13.03
CA ALA A 108 9.46 17.41 13.87
C ALA A 108 9.11 15.94 13.57
N ARG A 109 9.70 15.01 14.34
CA ARG A 109 9.48 13.56 14.21
C ARG A 109 8.01 13.14 14.31
N ARG A 110 7.22 13.84 15.13
CA ARG A 110 5.79 13.55 15.29
C ARG A 110 4.98 13.96 14.06
N ALA A 111 5.34 15.08 13.44
CA ALA A 111 4.67 15.55 12.22
C ALA A 111 4.95 14.60 11.05
N THR A 112 6.19 14.11 10.90
CA THR A 112 6.51 13.13 9.86
C THR A 112 5.79 11.80 10.04
N ALA A 113 5.64 11.32 11.28
CA ALA A 113 4.81 10.16 11.59
C ALA A 113 3.33 10.40 11.23
N ALA A 114 2.77 11.56 11.60
CA ALA A 114 1.38 11.90 11.28
C ALA A 114 1.13 11.98 9.77
N VAL A 115 2.06 12.55 9.01
CA VAL A 115 1.98 12.60 7.54
C VAL A 115 2.06 11.19 6.94
N ALA A 116 2.95 10.33 7.42
CA ALA A 116 3.02 8.94 6.95
C ALA A 116 1.71 8.18 7.19
N VAL A 117 1.11 8.34 8.39
CA VAL A 117 -0.19 7.75 8.71
C VAL A 117 -1.29 8.31 7.81
N ALA A 118 -1.33 9.62 7.58
CA ALA A 118 -2.31 10.24 6.69
C ALA A 118 -2.18 9.73 5.25
N VAL A 119 -0.97 9.51 4.75
CA VAL A 119 -0.71 8.91 3.43
C VAL A 119 -1.24 7.48 3.36
N ILE A 120 -1.01 6.67 4.40
CA ILE A 120 -1.52 5.28 4.45
C ILE A 120 -3.05 5.27 4.47
N ILE A 121 -3.68 6.06 5.34
CA ILE A 121 -5.14 6.15 5.43
C ILE A 121 -5.73 6.65 4.11
N GLY A 122 -5.19 7.73 3.55
CA GLY A 122 -5.67 8.33 2.31
C GLY A 122 -5.54 7.38 1.10
N SER A 123 -4.40 6.69 0.97
CA SER A 123 -4.21 5.71 -0.11
C SER A 123 -5.10 4.48 0.05
N THR A 124 -5.31 4.00 1.28
CA THR A 124 -6.25 2.90 1.57
C THR A 124 -7.68 3.28 1.20
N PHE A 125 -8.13 4.46 1.65
CA PHE A 125 -9.46 4.97 1.34
C PHE A 125 -9.66 5.14 -0.16
N PHE A 126 -8.70 5.76 -0.85
CA PHE A 126 -8.74 5.96 -2.30
C PHE A 126 -8.86 4.64 -3.07
N VAL A 127 -8.05 3.64 -2.72
CA VAL A 127 -8.06 2.35 -3.41
C VAL A 127 -9.38 1.59 -3.16
N ILE A 128 -9.85 1.54 -1.91
CA ILE A 128 -11.12 0.89 -1.57
C ILE A 128 -12.28 1.58 -2.28
N TRP A 129 -12.30 2.91 -2.33
CA TRP A 129 -13.32 3.68 -3.03
C TRP A 129 -13.41 3.30 -4.52
N ASN A 130 -12.26 3.26 -5.20
CA ASN A 130 -12.21 2.93 -6.63
C ASN A 130 -12.58 1.47 -6.91
N ILE A 131 -12.06 0.54 -6.09
CA ILE A 131 -12.32 -0.90 -6.28
C ILE A 131 -13.77 -1.26 -5.97
N SER A 132 -14.41 -0.54 -5.06
CA SER A 132 -15.79 -0.81 -4.63
C SER A 132 -16.86 -0.06 -5.43
N ASP A 133 -16.47 0.63 -6.51
CA ASP A 133 -17.35 1.52 -7.28
C ASP A 133 -18.15 2.47 -6.37
N SER A 134 -17.44 3.29 -5.58
CA SER A 134 -18.05 4.18 -4.59
C SER A 134 -18.92 3.44 -3.55
N PHE A 135 -18.41 2.30 -3.06
CA PHE A 135 -19.08 1.38 -2.14
C PHE A 135 -20.35 0.69 -2.66
N ARG A 136 -20.74 0.88 -3.93
CA ARG A 136 -21.91 0.19 -4.53
C ARG A 136 -21.82 -1.32 -4.48
N LEU A 137 -20.61 -1.87 -4.64
CA LEU A 137 -20.33 -3.31 -4.53
C LEU A 137 -20.54 -3.88 -3.12
N PHE A 138 -20.59 -3.04 -2.09
CA PHE A 138 -20.94 -3.46 -0.72
C PHE A 138 -22.44 -3.38 -0.45
N THR A 139 -23.18 -2.57 -1.20
CA THR A 139 -24.63 -2.42 -1.08
C THR A 139 -25.39 -3.45 -1.92
N GLU A 140 -24.87 -3.83 -3.09
CA GLU A 140 -25.47 -4.88 -3.90
C GLU A 140 -25.11 -6.28 -3.37
N ASN A 141 -26.12 -7.15 -3.29
CA ASN A 141 -26.06 -8.46 -2.65
C ASN A 141 -25.00 -9.38 -3.27
N PHE A 142 -24.45 -10.26 -2.41
CA PHE A 142 -23.58 -11.41 -2.72
C PHE A 142 -23.57 -11.81 -4.20
N VAL A 143 -22.60 -11.28 -4.95
CA VAL A 143 -22.30 -11.79 -6.28
C VAL A 143 -21.52 -13.07 -6.07
N ALA A 144 -22.21 -14.20 -6.06
CA ALA A 144 -21.54 -15.48 -6.07
C ALA A 144 -20.70 -15.54 -7.36
N MET A 145 -19.40 -15.78 -7.22
CA MET A 145 -18.44 -15.86 -8.34
C MET A 145 -19.05 -16.63 -9.51
N ALA A 146 -18.94 -16.14 -10.75
CA ALA A 146 -19.46 -16.77 -11.97
C ALA A 146 -18.97 -18.22 -12.10
N ASN A 147 -19.67 -19.13 -11.44
CA ASN A 147 -19.40 -20.53 -11.31
C ASN A 147 -20.75 -21.20 -11.13
N THR A 148 -21.15 -21.96 -12.15
CA THR A 148 -22.41 -22.70 -12.21
C THR A 148 -22.51 -23.79 -11.16
N LYS A 149 -21.38 -24.15 -10.50
CA LYS A 149 -21.35 -25.13 -9.42
C LYS A 149 -21.86 -24.62 -8.07
N VAL A 150 -22.12 -23.32 -7.95
CA VAL A 150 -22.76 -22.75 -6.75
C VAL A 150 -24.25 -22.72 -7.01
N ALA A 151 -25.05 -23.44 -6.21
CA ALA A 151 -26.50 -23.61 -6.45
C ALA A 151 -27.25 -22.26 -6.56
N GLN A 152 -26.81 -21.24 -5.82
CA GLN A 152 -27.38 -19.88 -5.87
C GLN A 152 -27.07 -19.11 -7.17
N ASN A 153 -26.08 -19.55 -7.96
CA ASN A 153 -25.74 -18.98 -9.26
C ASN A 153 -26.40 -19.69 -10.44
N ALA A 154 -26.88 -20.91 -10.26
CA ALA A 154 -27.59 -21.63 -11.30
C ALA A 154 -28.83 -20.82 -11.72
N GLU A 155 -29.62 -20.30 -10.80
CA GLU A 155 -30.85 -19.55 -11.15
C GLU A 155 -30.60 -18.22 -11.88
N ARG A 156 -29.42 -17.60 -11.73
CA ARG A 156 -29.10 -16.29 -12.32
C ARG A 156 -28.31 -16.37 -13.63
N TYR A 157 -27.50 -17.41 -13.80
CA TYR A 157 -26.62 -17.60 -14.97
C TYR A 157 -27.02 -18.78 -15.85
N ASP A 158 -27.91 -19.67 -15.39
CA ASP A 158 -28.56 -20.72 -16.18
C ASP A 158 -29.90 -20.20 -16.73
N VAL A 159 -29.88 -18.98 -17.30
CA VAL A 159 -30.99 -18.52 -18.15
C VAL A 159 -30.87 -19.36 -19.42
N ARG A 160 -31.62 -20.47 -19.44
CA ARG A 160 -31.76 -21.36 -20.59
C ARG A 160 -31.86 -20.55 -21.88
N GLN A 161 -31.00 -20.91 -22.83
CA GLN A 161 -31.18 -20.60 -24.25
C GLN A 161 -32.59 -20.99 -24.72
#